data_AF-A0A538IPP3-F1
#
_entry.id   AF-A0A538IPP3-F1
#
_cell.length_a   1.000
_cell.length_b   1.000
_cell.length_c   1.000
_cell.angle_alpha   90.00
_cell.angle_beta   90.00
_cell.angle_gamma   90.00
#
_symmetry.space_group_name_H-M   'P 1'
#
loop_
_entity.id
_entity.type
_entity.pdbx_description
1 polymer ?
#
loop_
_entity_poly.entity_id
_entity_poly.type
_entity_poly.pdbx_seq_one_letter_code
_entity_poly.pdbx_strand_id
1 'polypeptide(L)'
;MAATKYVSPKDMAVLAEAGVRTVGENRAQDLERKHAEYGDTFRWHFIGHLQSNKVKVVNRSCELVHSLDSESAASRLAVPALVEVNLAGESSKSGVAPEDLPRFLELYGDVRGLMTMPPETRDPEVSRPYFIRLRELAERHGLKELSMGTSQDYRVAAEEGATFVRVGSILYGE
;
A
#
# COMPACT_ATOMS: atom_id res chain seq x y z
N MET A 1 -0.35 -9.65 -0.92
CA MET A 1 -0.06 -9.57 0.54
C MET A 1 -1.36 -9.71 1.32
N ALA A 2 -1.28 -10.19 2.56
CA ALA A 2 -2.43 -10.18 3.47
C ALA A 2 -2.51 -8.82 4.17
N ALA A 3 -3.62 -8.10 4.02
CA ALA A 3 -3.89 -6.87 4.75
C ALA A 3 -4.43 -7.22 6.13
N THR A 4 -3.78 -6.81 7.22
CA THR A 4 -4.04 -7.38 8.55
C THR A 4 -4.78 -6.47 9.52
N LYS A 5 -5.35 -5.34 9.06
CA LYS A 5 -5.98 -4.32 9.91
C LYS A 5 -7.02 -4.82 10.93
N TYR A 6 -7.71 -5.93 10.64
CA TYR A 6 -8.73 -6.54 11.52
C TYR A 6 -8.29 -7.86 12.16
N VAL A 7 -7.08 -8.33 11.83
CA VAL A 7 -6.51 -9.56 12.41
C VAL A 7 -5.96 -9.24 13.79
N SER A 8 -6.31 -10.04 14.80
CA SER A 8 -5.73 -9.84 16.13
C SER A 8 -4.26 -10.32 16.15
N PRO A 9 -3.40 -9.84 17.07
CA PRO A 9 -2.03 -10.38 17.19
C PRO A 9 -1.99 -11.90 17.37
N LYS A 10 -2.96 -12.49 18.07
CA LYS A 10 -3.03 -13.95 18.28
C LYS A 10 -3.30 -14.71 16.99
N ASP A 11 -4.07 -14.13 16.07
CA ASP A 11 -4.44 -14.78 14.81
C ASP A 11 -3.38 -14.62 13.72
N MET A 12 -2.34 -13.81 13.96
CA MET A 12 -1.21 -13.68 13.03
C MET A 12 -0.48 -15.01 12.82
N ALA A 13 -0.38 -15.86 13.85
CA ALA A 13 0.25 -17.18 13.75
C ALA A 13 -0.39 -18.06 12.67
N VAL A 14 -1.72 -17.99 12.51
CA VAL A 14 -2.46 -18.73 11.48
C VAL A 14 -2.01 -18.32 10.07
N LEU A 15 -1.70 -17.03 9.85
CA LEU A 15 -1.18 -16.56 8.57
C LEU A 15 0.22 -17.11 8.29
N ALA A 16 1.08 -17.18 9.30
CA ALA A 16 2.42 -17.76 9.17
C ALA A 16 2.34 -19.25 8.82
N GLU A 17 1.47 -20.00 9.52
CA GLU A 17 1.23 -21.43 9.26
C GLU A 17 0.66 -21.68 7.86
N ALA A 18 -0.21 -20.78 7.38
CA ALA A 18 -0.71 -20.79 6.00
C ALA A 18 0.33 -20.38 4.94
N GLY A 19 1.56 -20.07 5.35
CA GLY A 19 2.67 -19.72 4.46
C GLY A 19 2.70 -18.26 3.99
N VAL A 20 1.88 -17.38 4.58
CA VAL A 20 1.93 -15.94 4.29
C VAL A 20 3.27 -15.38 4.76
N ARG A 21 3.99 -14.70 3.85
CA ARG A 21 5.29 -14.09 4.14
C ARG A 21 5.26 -12.57 4.21
N THR A 22 4.32 -11.92 3.53
CA THR A 22 4.21 -10.45 3.49
C THR A 22 2.85 -10.03 4.00
N VAL A 23 2.85 -9.14 5.00
CA VAL A 23 1.66 -8.56 5.61
C VAL A 23 1.67 -7.05 5.50
N GLY A 24 0.48 -6.46 5.34
CA GLY A 24 0.27 -5.03 5.24
C GLY A 24 -0.55 -4.50 6.40
N GLU A 25 -0.05 -3.48 7.10
CA GLU A 25 -0.77 -2.80 8.17
C GLU A 25 -1.16 -1.36 7.83
N ASN A 26 -2.31 -0.94 8.35
CA ASN A 26 -2.88 0.39 8.09
C ASN A 26 -2.63 1.38 9.22
N ARG A 27 -2.40 0.89 10.44
CA ARG A 27 -2.34 1.73 11.64
C ARG A 27 -1.03 1.50 12.36
N ALA A 28 -0.27 2.57 12.58
CA ALA A 28 1.06 2.47 13.18
C ALA A 28 1.06 1.83 14.57
N GLN A 29 0.02 2.08 15.38
CA GLN A 29 -0.13 1.45 16.69
C GLN A 29 -0.36 -0.05 16.60
N ASP A 30 -1.11 -0.51 15.59
CA ASP A 30 -1.40 -1.93 15.40
C ASP A 30 -0.19 -2.64 14.81
N LEU A 31 0.52 -1.99 13.88
CA LEU A 31 1.83 -2.39 13.38
C LEU A 31 2.82 -2.59 14.53
N GLU A 32 3.00 -1.60 15.41
CA GLU A 32 3.97 -1.68 16.51
C GLU A 32 3.67 -2.87 17.44
N ARG A 33 2.40 -3.08 17.79
CA ARG A 33 1.99 -4.21 18.65
C ARG A 33 2.25 -5.56 17.99
N LYS A 34 1.86 -5.73 16.73
CA LYS A 34 2.03 -7.02 16.04
C LYS A 34 3.49 -7.29 15.67
N HIS A 35 4.24 -6.26 15.30
CA HIS A 35 5.66 -6.38 15.00
C HIS A 35 6.49 -6.74 16.25
N ALA A 36 6.07 -6.32 17.46
CA ALA A 36 6.75 -6.73 18.69
C ALA A 36 6.74 -8.26 18.90
N GLU A 37 5.70 -8.94 18.41
CA GLU A 37 5.55 -10.40 18.54
C GLU A 37 6.01 -11.17 17.28
N TYR A 38 5.83 -10.58 16.09
CA TYR A 38 6.00 -11.27 14.81
C TYR A 38 6.94 -10.53 13.83
N GLY A 39 7.81 -9.66 14.35
CA GLY A 39 8.73 -8.84 13.54
C GLY A 39 9.59 -9.68 12.60
N ASP A 40 10.16 -10.77 13.10
CA ASP A 40 11.01 -11.67 12.31
C ASP A 40 10.24 -12.71 11.49
N THR A 41 8.93 -12.82 11.71
CA THR A 41 8.07 -13.84 11.07
C THR A 41 7.58 -13.39 9.71
N PHE A 42 7.33 -12.09 9.53
CA PHE A 42 6.76 -11.51 8.32
C PHE A 42 7.61 -10.37 7.77
N ARG A 43 7.51 -10.16 6.46
CA ARG A 43 7.87 -8.91 5.81
C ARG A 43 6.73 -7.92 5.96
N TRP A 44 7.02 -6.78 6.55
CA TRP A 44 6.02 -5.81 6.97
C TRP A 44 5.97 -4.63 6.02
N HIS A 45 4.78 -4.36 5.49
CA HIS A 45 4.51 -3.22 4.63
C HIS A 45 3.53 -2.29 5.34
N PHE A 46 3.69 -0.98 5.18
CA PHE A 46 2.70 -0.01 5.65
C PHE A 46 1.80 0.43 4.49
N ILE A 47 0.49 0.24 4.62
CA ILE A 47 -0.49 0.45 3.54
C ILE A 47 -1.63 1.41 3.91
N GLY A 48 -1.57 2.04 5.10
CA GLY A 48 -2.53 3.06 5.53
C GLY A 48 -1.95 4.46 5.42
N HIS A 49 -2.76 5.49 5.61
CA HIS A 49 -2.29 6.88 5.51
C HIS A 49 -1.15 7.18 6.50
N LEU A 50 -0.02 7.68 5.98
CA LEU A 50 1.21 7.88 6.75
C LEU A 50 1.32 9.31 7.29
N GLN A 51 0.89 9.49 8.53
CA GLN A 51 1.09 10.75 9.24
C GLN A 51 2.58 10.93 9.63
N SER A 52 3.10 12.15 9.49
CA SER A 52 4.52 12.48 9.74
C SER A 52 5.02 12.14 11.16
N ASN A 53 4.15 12.11 12.16
CA ASN A 53 4.47 11.71 13.53
C ASN A 53 4.54 10.18 13.74
N LYS A 54 4.06 9.39 12.78
CA LYS A 54 4.09 7.93 12.81
C LYS A 54 5.22 7.30 12.00
N VAL A 55 5.91 8.10 11.18
CA VAL A 55 7.05 7.66 10.35
C VAL A 55 8.13 6.95 11.17
N LYS A 56 8.38 7.37 12.42
CA LYS A 56 9.36 6.71 13.30
C LYS A 56 9.02 5.25 13.58
N VAL A 57 7.74 4.90 13.72
CA VAL A 57 7.30 3.52 13.91
C VAL A 57 7.51 2.73 12.62
N VAL A 58 7.08 3.30 11.50
CA VAL A 58 7.19 2.67 10.17
C VAL A 58 8.64 2.39 9.78
N ASN A 59 9.55 3.35 9.98
CA ASN A 59 10.99 3.18 9.68
C ASN A 59 11.64 2.03 10.48
N ARG A 60 11.08 1.66 11.65
CA ARG A 60 11.61 0.59 12.50
C ARG A 60 11.04 -0.78 12.17
N SER A 61 9.88 -0.81 11.51
CA SER A 61 9.04 -1.99 11.45
C SER A 61 8.64 -2.39 10.04
N CYS A 62 8.92 -1.59 9.01
CA CYS A 62 8.50 -1.88 7.64
C CYS A 62 9.67 -1.86 6.66
N GLU A 63 9.61 -2.71 5.63
CA GLU A 63 10.54 -2.69 4.50
C GLU A 63 10.05 -1.84 3.33
N LEU A 64 8.74 -1.58 3.24
CA LEU A 64 8.12 -0.80 2.18
C LEU A 64 6.88 -0.05 2.68
N VAL A 65 6.75 1.23 2.29
CA VAL A 65 5.55 2.04 2.48
C VAL A 65 4.79 2.13 1.16
N HIS A 66 3.49 1.94 1.15
CA HIS A 66 2.67 1.98 -0.07
C HIS A 66 1.92 3.30 -0.25
N SER A 67 1.86 4.12 0.78
CA SER A 67 0.91 5.23 0.95
C SER A 67 1.60 6.58 1.12
N LEU A 68 2.77 6.77 0.50
CA LEU A 68 3.48 8.02 0.61
C LEU A 68 2.78 9.08 -0.24
N ASP A 69 2.23 10.12 0.41
CA ASP A 69 1.42 11.16 -0.26
C ASP A 69 1.71 12.59 0.23
N SER A 70 2.64 12.79 1.17
CA SER A 70 2.93 14.12 1.73
C SER A 70 4.42 14.41 1.92
N GLU A 71 4.82 15.65 1.66
CA GLU A 71 6.20 16.12 1.85
C GLU A 71 6.65 15.96 3.32
N SER A 72 5.71 16.14 4.26
CA SER A 72 5.96 16.03 5.70
C SER A 72 6.32 14.61 6.14
N ALA A 73 5.76 13.58 5.49
CA ALA A 73 6.13 12.19 5.72
C ALA A 73 7.42 11.84 4.98
N ALA A 74 7.55 12.26 3.71
CA ALA A 74 8.71 12.00 2.86
C ALA A 74 10.02 12.48 3.50
N SER A 75 10.03 13.69 4.07
CA SER A 75 11.20 14.27 4.74
C SER A 75 11.71 13.49 5.96
N ARG A 76 10.95 12.52 6.47
CA ARG A 76 11.29 11.71 7.65
C ARG A 76 11.43 10.23 7.34
N LEU A 77 11.03 9.80 6.15
CA LEU A 77 10.98 8.40 5.79
C LEU A 77 12.38 7.89 5.43
N ALA A 78 12.75 6.73 5.94
CA ALA A 78 14.07 6.13 5.75
C ALA A 78 14.02 4.77 5.04
N VAL A 79 12.83 4.33 4.63
CA VAL A 79 12.60 3.04 3.97
C VAL A 79 11.94 3.27 2.61
N PRO A 80 12.17 2.41 1.60
CA PRO A 80 11.58 2.56 0.28
C PRO A 80 10.07 2.80 0.30
N ALA A 81 9.57 3.49 -0.71
CA ALA A 81 8.16 3.83 -0.80
C ALA A 81 7.55 3.60 -2.18
N LEU A 82 6.23 3.44 -2.19
CA LEU A 82 5.37 3.68 -3.33
C LEU A 82 4.60 4.98 -3.06
N VAL A 83 4.40 5.76 -4.11
CA VAL A 83 3.59 6.98 -4.03
C VAL A 83 2.12 6.63 -4.26
N GLU A 84 1.25 7.04 -3.35
CA GLU A 84 -0.20 6.92 -3.55
C GLU A 84 -0.66 8.02 -4.51
N VAL A 85 -1.31 7.62 -5.61
CA VAL A 85 -1.77 8.54 -6.65
C VAL A 85 -3.30 8.56 -6.67
N ASN A 86 -3.86 9.76 -6.52
CA ASN A 86 -5.31 9.99 -6.58
C ASN A 86 -5.77 10.05 -8.03
N LEU A 87 -6.13 8.88 -8.59
CA LEU A 87 -6.63 8.75 -9.95
C LEU A 87 -8.14 8.98 -10.09
N ALA A 88 -8.87 8.98 -8.97
CA ALA A 88 -10.32 9.23 -8.91
C ALA A 88 -10.67 10.72 -8.99
N GLY A 89 -9.71 11.61 -8.72
CA GLY A 89 -9.95 13.06 -8.74
C GLY A 89 -10.87 13.54 -7.61
N GLU A 90 -11.10 12.69 -6.60
CA GLU A 90 -11.89 13.04 -5.43
C GLU A 90 -11.03 13.82 -4.45
N SER A 91 -11.34 15.12 -4.25
CA SER A 91 -10.58 16.01 -3.37
C SER A 91 -10.58 15.59 -1.89
N SER A 92 -11.48 14.70 -1.49
CA SER A 92 -11.59 14.14 -0.14
C SER A 92 -10.69 12.92 0.09
N LYS A 93 -10.08 12.35 -0.97
CA LYS A 93 -9.24 11.15 -0.88
C LYS A 93 -7.76 11.51 -0.83
N SER A 94 -7.00 10.69 -0.10
CA SER A 94 -5.54 10.73 -0.03
C SER A 94 -4.88 10.50 -1.40
N GLY A 95 -3.60 10.84 -1.49
CA GLY A 95 -2.79 10.64 -2.68
C GLY A 95 -2.43 11.92 -3.43
N VAL A 96 -1.31 11.85 -4.14
CA VAL A 96 -0.76 12.90 -4.98
C VAL A 96 -1.55 12.95 -6.30
N ALA A 97 -1.85 14.15 -6.79
CA ALA A 97 -2.45 14.31 -8.11
C ALA A 97 -1.45 13.87 -9.20
N PRO A 98 -1.89 13.23 -10.29
CA PRO A 98 -0.98 12.76 -11.36
C PRO A 98 -0.06 13.84 -11.92
N GLU A 99 -0.54 15.08 -12.00
CA GLU A 99 0.19 16.27 -12.43
C GLU A 99 1.29 16.70 -11.46
N ASP A 100 1.13 16.43 -10.17
CA ASP A 100 2.09 16.77 -9.11
C ASP A 100 3.12 15.66 -8.86
N LEU A 101 2.88 14.46 -9.40
CA LEU A 101 3.75 13.29 -9.22
C LEU A 101 5.22 13.57 -9.57
N PRO A 102 5.58 14.22 -10.71
CA PRO A 102 6.99 14.45 -11.05
C PRO A 102 7.73 15.23 -9.95
N ARG A 103 7.11 16.31 -9.45
CA ARG A 103 7.65 17.10 -8.33
C ARG A 103 7.76 16.25 -7.07
N PHE A 104 6.77 15.42 -6.77
CA PHE A 104 6.79 14.59 -5.58
C PHE A 104 7.91 13.55 -5.60
N LEU A 105 8.19 12.96 -6.77
CA LEU A 105 9.29 12.00 -6.95
C LEU A 105 10.67 12.65 -6.69
N GLU A 106 10.84 13.94 -6.95
CA GLU A 106 12.08 14.66 -6.64
C GLU A 106 12.30 14.84 -5.12
N LEU A 107 11.22 14.85 -4.33
CA LEU A 107 11.30 15.03 -2.87
C LEU A 107 11.76 13.76 -2.13
N TYR A 108 11.57 12.59 -2.74
CA TYR A 108 11.91 11.31 -2.12
C TYR A 108 12.59 10.38 -3.12
N GLY A 109 13.89 10.18 -2.97
CA GLY A 109 14.71 9.46 -3.95
C GLY A 109 14.53 7.93 -3.98
N ASP A 110 13.90 7.33 -2.97
CA ASP A 110 13.73 5.87 -2.86
C ASP A 110 12.30 5.41 -3.17
N VAL A 111 11.73 5.95 -4.26
CA VAL A 111 10.43 5.51 -4.78
C VAL A 111 10.62 4.32 -5.72
N ARG A 112 9.90 3.22 -5.45
CA ARG A 112 9.97 1.96 -6.22
C ARG A 112 8.81 1.75 -7.17
N GLY A 113 7.73 2.51 -6.98
CA GLY A 113 6.47 2.26 -7.65
C GLY A 113 5.37 3.20 -7.23
N LEU A 114 4.16 2.87 -7.68
CA LEU A 114 2.95 3.62 -7.41
C LEU A 114 1.90 2.75 -6.74
N MET A 115 0.97 3.41 -6.06
CA MET A 115 -0.17 2.81 -5.41
C MET A 115 -1.43 3.59 -5.80
N THR A 116 -2.55 2.90 -5.95
CA THR A 116 -3.85 3.57 -6.07
C THR A 116 -4.95 2.78 -5.38
N MET A 117 -6.01 3.50 -5.02
CA MET A 117 -7.25 3.00 -4.45
C MET A 117 -8.42 3.53 -5.30
N PRO A 118 -8.95 2.72 -6.24
CA PRO A 118 -10.17 3.07 -6.96
C PRO A 118 -11.35 3.24 -5.99
N PRO A 119 -12.42 3.95 -6.40
CA PRO A 119 -13.67 3.98 -5.65
C PRO A 119 -14.22 2.58 -5.37
N GLU A 120 -14.95 2.42 -4.27
CA GLU A 120 -15.65 1.17 -3.98
C GLU A 120 -16.71 0.89 -5.05
N THR A 121 -16.76 -0.36 -5.50
CA THR A 121 -17.65 -0.78 -6.58
C THR A 121 -18.03 -2.25 -6.39
N ARG A 122 -19.23 -2.62 -6.86
CA ARG A 122 -19.65 -4.02 -6.93
C ARG A 122 -19.16 -4.73 -8.20
N ASP A 123 -18.85 -3.95 -9.23
CA ASP A 123 -18.30 -4.45 -10.48
C ASP A 123 -16.79 -4.15 -10.51
N PRO A 124 -15.93 -5.19 -10.39
CA PRO A 124 -14.48 -5.04 -10.42
C PRO A 124 -13.94 -4.38 -11.70
N GLU A 125 -14.66 -4.51 -12.82
CA GLU A 125 -14.25 -3.93 -14.11
C GLU A 125 -14.25 -2.40 -14.08
N VAL A 126 -15.05 -1.79 -13.21
CA VAL A 126 -15.06 -0.33 -13.00
C VAL A 126 -13.71 0.16 -12.46
N SER A 127 -12.93 -0.71 -11.79
CA SER A 127 -11.58 -0.38 -11.32
C SER A 127 -10.52 -0.44 -12.44
N ARG A 128 -10.76 -1.17 -13.54
CA ARG A 128 -9.77 -1.42 -14.60
C ARG A 128 -9.16 -0.14 -15.19
N PRO A 129 -9.94 0.92 -15.53
CA PRO A 129 -9.37 2.15 -16.08
C PRO A 129 -8.36 2.84 -15.14
N TYR A 130 -8.56 2.74 -13.82
CA TYR A 130 -7.62 3.28 -12.83
C TYR A 130 -6.32 2.48 -12.80
N PHE A 131 -6.39 1.16 -12.92
CA PHE A 131 -5.21 0.29 -12.94
C PHE A 131 -4.38 0.48 -14.20
N ILE A 132 -5.02 0.58 -15.37
CA ILE A 132 -4.35 0.92 -16.64
C ILE A 132 -3.62 2.26 -16.50
N ARG A 133 -4.31 3.29 -16.00
CA ARG A 133 -3.73 4.63 -15.83
C ARG A 133 -2.57 4.65 -14.83
N LEU A 134 -2.64 3.86 -13.75
CA LEU A 134 -1.53 3.72 -12.80
C LEU A 134 -0.31 3.08 -13.46
N ARG A 135 -0.50 2.00 -14.22
CA ARG A 135 0.58 1.32 -14.95
C ARG A 135 1.26 2.27 -15.92
N GLU A 136 0.49 2.95 -16.76
CA GLU A 136 1.04 3.91 -17.74
C GLU A 136 1.82 5.04 -17.06
N LEU A 137 1.34 5.52 -15.90
CA LEU A 137 2.04 6.54 -15.13
C LEU A 137 3.35 6.01 -14.55
N ALA A 138 3.37 4.79 -14.01
CA ALA A 138 4.59 4.15 -13.52
C ALA A 138 5.61 3.95 -14.64
N GLU A 139 5.18 3.46 -15.81
CA GLU A 139 6.02 3.25 -16.99
C GLU A 139 6.67 4.56 -17.47
N ARG A 140 5.91 5.68 -17.52
CA ARG A 140 6.45 7.00 -17.87
C ARG A 140 7.56 7.48 -16.93
N HIS A 141 7.53 7.05 -15.67
CA HIS A 141 8.54 7.40 -14.67
C HIS A 141 9.57 6.29 -14.42
N GLY A 142 9.57 5.21 -15.21
CA GLY A 142 10.51 4.09 -15.05
C GLY A 142 10.35 3.31 -13.75
N LEU A 143 9.17 3.40 -13.12
CA LEU A 143 8.83 2.73 -11.87
C LEU A 143 8.24 1.34 -12.15
N LYS A 144 8.52 0.37 -11.27
CA LYS A 144 8.20 -1.06 -11.53
C LYS A 144 7.09 -1.60 -10.65
N GLU A 145 7.00 -1.15 -9.40
CA GLU A 145 6.04 -1.71 -8.46
C GLU A 145 4.66 -1.05 -8.63
N LEU A 146 3.62 -1.87 -8.67
CA LEU A 146 2.23 -1.46 -8.83
C LEU A 146 1.40 -2.06 -7.71
N SER A 147 1.12 -1.25 -6.69
CA SER A 147 0.27 -1.61 -5.58
C SER A 147 -1.16 -1.22 -5.85
N MET A 148 -1.94 -2.16 -6.41
CA MET A 148 -3.32 -1.93 -6.79
C MET A 148 -4.13 -3.22 -6.66
N GLY A 149 -5.44 -3.09 -6.44
CA GLY A 149 -6.32 -4.22 -6.17
C GLY A 149 -6.44 -4.58 -4.69
N THR A 150 -7.68 -4.73 -4.25
CA THR A 150 -8.08 -5.20 -2.93
C THR A 150 -9.01 -6.41 -3.08
N SER A 151 -9.65 -6.87 -2.00
CA SER A 151 -10.61 -7.99 -2.07
C SER A 151 -11.65 -7.83 -3.20
N GLN A 152 -12.12 -6.62 -3.50
CA GLN A 152 -13.15 -6.43 -4.53
C GLN A 152 -12.65 -6.64 -5.96
N ASP A 153 -11.37 -6.34 -6.25
CA ASP A 153 -10.87 -6.13 -7.61
C ASP A 153 -9.45 -6.67 -7.87
N TYR A 154 -8.90 -7.49 -6.96
CA TYR A 154 -7.53 -8.01 -7.09
C TYR A 154 -7.28 -8.82 -8.37
N ARG A 155 -8.30 -9.49 -8.93
CA ARG A 155 -8.17 -10.26 -10.18
C ARG A 155 -7.93 -9.33 -11.37
N VAL A 156 -8.78 -8.31 -11.50
CA VAL A 156 -8.64 -7.25 -12.52
C VAL A 156 -7.30 -6.52 -12.35
N ALA A 157 -6.91 -6.22 -11.11
CA ALA A 157 -5.60 -5.61 -10.83
C ALA A 157 -4.42 -6.50 -11.29
N ALA A 158 -4.49 -7.82 -11.07
CA ALA A 158 -3.47 -8.75 -11.51
C ALA A 158 -3.38 -8.83 -13.04
N GLU A 159 -4.51 -8.83 -13.74
CA GLU A 159 -4.55 -8.78 -15.21
C GLU A 159 -3.91 -7.49 -15.76
N GLU A 160 -4.06 -6.37 -15.05
CA GLU A 160 -3.45 -5.10 -15.43
C GLU A 160 -2.00 -4.91 -14.97
N GLY A 161 -1.40 -5.93 -14.35
CA GLY A 161 0.02 -5.96 -14.01
C GLY A 161 0.36 -5.55 -12.57
N ALA A 162 -0.58 -5.66 -11.63
CA ALA A 162 -0.28 -5.41 -10.22
C ALA A 162 0.86 -6.30 -9.72
N THR A 163 1.88 -5.68 -9.10
CA THR A 163 2.94 -6.41 -8.38
C THR A 163 2.56 -6.67 -6.93
N PHE A 164 1.67 -5.85 -6.37
CA PHE A 164 1.07 -6.05 -5.07
C PHE A 164 -0.46 -5.92 -5.10
N VAL A 165 -1.15 -7.01 -4.77
CA VAL A 165 -2.57 -7.00 -4.37
C VAL A 165 -2.71 -7.05 -2.85
N ARG A 166 -3.69 -6.33 -2.29
CA ARG A 166 -3.92 -6.17 -0.83
C ARG A 166 -5.23 -6.84 -0.41
N VAL A 167 -5.18 -8.13 -0.06
CA VAL A 167 -6.40 -8.91 0.22
C VAL A 167 -6.66 -8.96 1.72
N GLY A 168 -7.90 -8.66 2.13
CA GLY A 168 -8.34 -8.65 3.54
C GLY A 168 -9.59 -9.49 3.73
N SER A 169 -10.78 -8.88 3.56
CA SER A 169 -12.09 -9.52 3.78
C SER A 169 -12.24 -10.91 3.15
N ILE A 170 -11.81 -11.12 1.89
CA ILE A 170 -11.87 -12.43 1.24
C ILE A 170 -10.98 -13.48 1.92
N LEU A 171 -9.85 -13.08 2.53
CA LEU A 171 -9.00 -14.00 3.28
C LEU A 171 -9.60 -14.37 4.64
N TYR A 172 -10.38 -13.48 5.26
CA TYR A 172 -10.87 -13.66 6.63
C TYR A 172 -12.36 -14.01 6.73
N GLY A 173 -13.09 -13.99 5.60
CA GLY A 173 -14.52 -14.31 5.56
C GLY A 173 -15.44 -13.21 6.07
N GLU A 174 -15.03 -11.94 5.93
CA GLU A 174 -15.84 -10.75 6.25
C GLU A 174 -16.69 -10.26 5.08
#